data_AF-A0AAE9AZ23-F1
#
_entry.id   AF-A0AAE9AZ23-F1
#
_cell.length_a   1.000
_cell.length_b   1.000
_cell.length_c   1.000
_cell.angle_alpha   90.00
_cell.angle_beta   90.00
_cell.angle_gamma   90.00
#
_symmetry.space_group_name_H-M   'P 1'
#
loop_
_entity.id
_entity.type
_entity.pdbx_description
1 polymer ?
#
loop_
_entity_poly.entity_id
_entity_poly.type
_entity_poly.pdbx_seq_one_letter_code
_entity_poly.pdbx_strand_id
1 'polypeptide(L)'
;MIPTPIDELLARALLLDEPVIPRDIVPMALGTRGEDFGTGPRDRTAPMGGGTSSASGTAARDLRTLCETVLAHTTSDSLRDFVTEHLPEPPGARVLGCILQLADAEDSARSWWQYAAGAGDDIASYCLYLQHLVLGDAEAAAWWREQTKIGTRPAPEFLMAVPDPGIPTAYDASFPTLLRALTRLDRPATPRTELVDAVMHYVPGAVALGYVDNPDFELPLPGPDFAEHISILVAAASAATSWLEPPRRRTVPRLPRRDARGTKVSEG
;
A
#
# COMPACT_ATOMS: atom_id res chain seq x y z
N MET A 1 10.80 -39.99 16.51
CA MET A 1 9.91 -38.82 16.37
C MET A 1 9.37 -38.90 14.95
N ILE A 2 8.05 -38.98 14.77
CA ILE A 2 7.43 -39.10 13.44
C ILE A 2 7.45 -37.70 12.81
N PRO A 3 8.03 -37.49 11.62
CA PRO A 3 8.05 -36.17 10.99
C PRO A 3 6.62 -35.71 10.72
N THR A 4 6.35 -34.43 10.97
CA THR A 4 5.05 -33.83 10.71
C THR A 4 4.87 -33.61 9.20
N PRO A 5 3.64 -33.44 8.70
CA PRO A 5 3.38 -33.14 7.29
C PRO A 5 4.11 -31.88 6.80
N ILE A 6 4.37 -30.92 7.70
CA ILE A 6 5.15 -29.72 7.40
C ILE A 6 6.62 -30.07 7.17
N ASP A 7 7.17 -30.99 7.97
CA ASP A 7 8.56 -31.42 7.85
C ASP A 7 8.81 -32.14 6.51
N GLU A 8 7.84 -32.93 6.05
CA GLU A 8 7.90 -33.58 4.73
C GLU A 8 7.83 -32.58 3.58
N LEU A 9 7.02 -31.53 3.70
CA LEU A 9 6.93 -30.45 2.71
C LEU A 9 8.23 -29.63 2.67
N LEU A 10 8.77 -29.27 3.83
CA LEU A 10 10.03 -28.53 3.92
C LEU A 10 11.22 -29.36 3.43
N ALA A 11 11.27 -30.66 3.75
CA ALA A 11 12.30 -31.57 3.26
C ALA A 11 12.27 -31.75 1.73
N ARG A 12 11.13 -31.47 1.08
CA ARG A 12 10.97 -31.51 -0.37
C ARG A 12 11.15 -30.15 -1.04
N ALA A 13 11.21 -29.07 -0.27
CA ALA A 13 11.49 -27.75 -0.82
C ALA A 13 12.96 -27.69 -1.25
N LEU A 14 13.21 -27.31 -2.50
CA LEU A 14 14.55 -26.99 -3.00
C LEU A 14 14.98 -25.65 -2.42
N LEU A 15 15.54 -25.68 -1.22
CA LEU A 15 16.18 -24.52 -0.62
C LEU A 15 17.47 -24.23 -1.39
N LEU A 16 17.74 -22.94 -1.64
CA LEU A 16 19.03 -22.51 -2.15
C LEU A 16 20.06 -22.74 -1.04
N ASP A 17 21.13 -23.49 -1.35
CA ASP A 17 22.17 -23.83 -0.36
C ASP A 17 22.94 -22.57 0.13
N GLU A 18 23.11 -21.57 -0.75
CA GLU A 18 23.75 -20.29 -0.44
C GLU A 18 23.02 -19.13 -1.15
N PRO A 19 21.89 -18.65 -0.61
CA PRO A 19 21.17 -17.55 -1.21
C PRO A 19 21.90 -16.23 -0.91
N VAL A 20 22.33 -15.52 -1.96
CA VAL A 20 22.89 -14.16 -1.82
C VAL A 20 21.72 -13.20 -1.62
N ILE A 21 21.36 -13.00 -0.35
CA ILE A 21 20.26 -12.15 0.07
C ILE A 21 20.84 -10.91 0.77
N PRO A 22 20.50 -9.69 0.33
CA PRO A 22 20.89 -8.46 1.03
C PRO A 22 20.52 -8.49 2.52
N ARG A 23 21.36 -7.85 3.35
CA ARG A 23 21.29 -7.97 4.83
C ARG A 23 20.03 -7.42 5.46
N ASP A 24 19.29 -6.59 4.74
CA ASP A 24 18.04 -5.99 5.15
C ASP A 24 16.82 -6.85 4.82
N ILE A 25 16.99 -7.94 4.07
CA ILE A 25 15.97 -8.95 3.75
C ILE A 25 16.11 -10.15 4.67
N VAL A 26 17.33 -10.42 5.15
CA VAL A 26 17.54 -11.31 6.29
C VAL A 26 17.13 -10.52 7.53
N PRO A 27 16.13 -10.96 8.28
CA PRO A 27 15.75 -10.26 9.48
C PRO A 27 16.96 -10.07 10.39
N MET A 28 17.11 -8.86 10.93
CA MET A 28 18.00 -8.65 12.06
C MET A 28 17.52 -9.58 13.17
N ALA A 29 18.19 -10.71 13.33
CA ALA A 29 18.06 -11.51 14.54
C ALA A 29 18.35 -10.57 15.71
N LEU A 30 17.29 -10.09 16.37
CA LEU A 30 17.35 -9.26 17.55
C LEU A 30 17.87 -10.11 18.70
N GLY A 31 19.18 -10.34 18.67
CA GLY A 31 19.92 -11.15 19.59
C GLY A 31 21.19 -10.42 20.00
N THR A 32 21.04 -9.26 20.63
CA THR A 32 21.90 -8.79 21.74
C THR A 32 21.34 -7.47 22.27
N ARG A 33 20.66 -7.58 23.40
CA ARG A 33 20.19 -6.47 24.23
C ARG A 33 21.38 -5.77 24.88
N GLY A 34 21.37 -4.43 24.83
CA GLY A 34 22.02 -3.55 25.78
C GLY A 34 23.46 -3.16 25.43
N GLU A 35 23.65 -1.95 24.93
CA GLU A 35 24.50 -0.90 25.54
C GLU A 35 24.50 0.37 24.67
N ASP A 36 24.47 1.51 25.36
CA ASP A 36 24.84 2.87 24.91
C ASP A 36 23.94 3.67 23.96
N PHE A 37 23.04 4.44 24.57
CA PHE A 37 22.78 5.82 24.15
C PHE A 37 24.08 6.65 24.26
N GLY A 38 24.97 6.49 23.29
CA GLY A 38 26.18 7.29 23.12
C GLY A 38 25.93 8.44 22.14
N THR A 39 25.70 9.64 22.67
CA THR A 39 25.78 10.88 21.89
C THR A 39 27.25 11.10 21.47
N GLY A 40 27.58 10.81 20.22
CA GLY A 40 28.92 11.04 19.64
C GLY A 40 28.83 11.69 18.25
N PRO A 41 29.71 12.66 17.91
CA PRO A 41 29.55 13.46 16.70
C PRO A 41 29.80 12.60 15.45
N ARG A 42 28.82 12.55 14.55
CA ARG A 42 29.03 12.02 13.19
C ARG A 42 30.00 12.94 12.47
N ASP A 43 31.26 12.51 12.37
CA ASP A 43 32.26 13.13 11.52
C ASP A 43 31.81 12.99 10.06
N ARG A 44 31.24 14.08 9.54
CA ARG A 44 30.83 14.22 8.14
C ARG A 44 32.04 14.64 7.32
N THR A 45 32.89 13.70 6.95
CA THR A 45 33.74 13.87 5.77
C THR A 45 32.94 13.45 4.55
N ALA A 46 32.19 14.41 3.99
CA ALA A 46 31.48 14.25 2.73
C ALA A 46 32.47 14.25 1.54
N PRO A 47 32.38 13.32 0.59
CA PRO A 47 32.75 13.61 -0.78
C PRO A 47 31.59 14.38 -1.43
N MET A 48 31.91 15.51 -2.05
CA MET A 48 31.00 16.27 -2.92
C MET A 48 30.44 15.36 -4.02
N GLY A 49 29.14 15.10 -3.99
CA GLY A 49 28.41 14.34 -5.00
C GLY A 49 26.98 14.84 -5.13
N GLY A 50 26.76 15.92 -5.88
CA GLY A 50 25.42 16.50 -6.10
C GLY A 50 24.42 15.58 -6.82
N GLY A 51 24.85 14.45 -7.36
CA GLY A 51 24.00 13.49 -8.08
C GLY A 51 23.18 12.56 -7.18
N THR A 52 23.72 12.10 -6.04
CA THR A 52 23.04 11.14 -5.15
C THR A 52 21.88 11.79 -4.40
N SER A 53 22.04 13.05 -3.99
CA SER A 53 21.00 13.82 -3.31
C SER A 53 19.77 14.06 -4.21
N SER A 54 19.96 14.31 -5.51
CA SER A 54 18.86 14.51 -6.44
C SER A 54 18.12 13.20 -6.77
N ALA A 55 18.83 12.07 -6.83
CA ALA A 55 18.25 10.75 -7.06
C ALA A 55 17.43 10.27 -5.85
N SER A 56 18.01 10.35 -4.64
CA SER A 56 17.31 10.05 -3.38
C SER A 56 16.09 10.97 -3.17
N GLY A 57 16.22 12.27 -3.45
CA GLY A 57 15.09 13.20 -3.38
C GLY A 57 13.99 12.93 -4.41
N THR A 58 14.31 12.29 -5.54
CA THR A 58 13.31 11.84 -6.52
C THR A 58 12.64 10.55 -6.08
N ALA A 59 13.40 9.58 -5.58
CA ALA A 59 12.87 8.34 -5.01
C ALA A 59 11.93 8.62 -3.83
N ALA A 60 12.24 9.58 -2.96
CA ALA A 60 11.37 9.98 -1.85
C ALA A 60 10.02 10.55 -2.34
N ARG A 61 10.04 11.39 -3.38
CA ARG A 61 8.82 11.92 -4.00
C ARG A 61 7.99 10.83 -4.68
N ASP A 62 8.65 9.94 -5.41
CA ASP A 62 8.00 8.81 -6.09
C ASP A 62 7.39 7.84 -5.06
N LEU A 63 8.08 7.56 -3.94
CA LEU A 63 7.60 6.70 -2.86
C LEU A 63 6.37 7.29 -2.18
N ARG A 64 6.43 8.59 -1.84
CA ARG A 64 5.27 9.29 -1.26
C ARG A 64 4.06 9.24 -2.18
N THR A 65 4.27 9.59 -3.46
CA THR A 65 3.20 9.59 -4.47
C THR A 65 2.59 8.20 -4.64
N LEU A 66 3.42 7.16 -4.65
CA LEU A 66 2.96 5.79 -4.72
C LEU A 66 2.12 5.42 -3.49
N CYS A 67 2.58 5.72 -2.28
CA CYS A 67 1.82 5.46 -1.05
C CYS A 67 0.47 6.20 -1.06
N GLU A 68 0.46 7.47 -1.45
CA GLU A 68 -0.77 8.26 -1.56
C GLU A 68 -1.72 7.70 -2.61
N THR A 69 -1.19 7.26 -3.76
CA THR A 69 -1.98 6.62 -4.83
C THR A 69 -2.58 5.30 -4.34
N VAL A 70 -1.81 4.46 -3.64
CA VAL A 70 -2.31 3.22 -3.04
C VAL A 70 -3.47 3.52 -2.09
N LEU A 71 -3.34 4.52 -1.21
CA LEU A 71 -4.41 4.89 -0.28
C LEU A 71 -5.63 5.48 -0.99
N ALA A 72 -5.44 6.32 -2.00
CA ALA A 72 -6.53 6.91 -2.78
C ALA A 72 -7.35 5.86 -3.54
N HIS A 73 -6.74 4.74 -3.91
CA HIS A 73 -7.39 3.63 -4.60
C HIS A 73 -7.74 2.44 -3.69
N THR A 74 -7.52 2.57 -2.39
CA THR A 74 -7.93 1.54 -1.43
C THR A 74 -9.43 1.66 -1.17
N THR A 75 -10.16 0.56 -1.36
CA THR A 75 -11.60 0.52 -1.08
C THR A 75 -11.87 0.18 0.39
N SER A 76 -13.05 0.54 0.89
CA SER A 76 -13.52 0.08 2.20
C SER A 76 -13.51 -1.45 2.34
N ASP A 77 -13.76 -2.17 1.25
CA ASP A 77 -13.74 -3.64 1.25
C ASP A 77 -12.31 -4.17 1.40
N SER A 78 -11.32 -3.59 0.72
CA SER A 78 -9.90 -3.94 0.92
C SER A 78 -9.40 -3.63 2.33
N LEU A 79 -9.93 -2.58 2.98
CA LEU A 79 -9.66 -2.31 4.39
C LEU A 79 -10.37 -3.29 5.34
N ARG A 80 -11.45 -3.97 4.92
CA ARG A 80 -12.10 -5.03 5.70
C ARG A 80 -11.43 -6.39 5.50
N ASP A 81 -10.94 -6.70 4.32
CA ASP A 81 -10.18 -7.94 4.08
C ASP A 81 -8.85 -7.95 4.85
N PHE A 82 -8.36 -6.75 5.19
CA PHE A 82 -7.24 -6.50 6.10
C PHE A 82 -7.56 -6.78 7.59
N VAL A 83 -8.84 -6.92 7.94
CA VAL A 83 -9.37 -7.01 9.31
C VAL A 83 -9.72 -8.45 9.65
N THR A 84 -8.70 -9.30 9.74
CA THR A 84 -8.88 -10.67 10.24
C THR A 84 -8.03 -10.88 11.49
N GLU A 85 -8.40 -11.87 12.31
CA GLU A 85 -7.58 -12.33 13.46
C GLU A 85 -6.25 -12.98 13.01
N HIS A 86 -6.00 -13.07 11.70
CA HIS A 86 -4.80 -13.62 11.08
C HIS A 86 -3.98 -12.48 10.44
N LEU A 87 -2.72 -12.77 10.10
CA LEU A 87 -1.89 -11.84 9.34
C LEU A 87 -2.64 -11.36 8.08
N PRO A 88 -2.57 -10.05 7.75
CA PRO A 88 -3.32 -9.50 6.63
C PRO A 88 -2.90 -10.14 5.30
N GLU A 89 -3.83 -10.20 4.36
CA GLU A 89 -3.51 -10.55 2.97
C GLU A 89 -2.47 -9.57 2.38
N PRO A 90 -1.65 -9.97 1.40
CA PRO A 90 -0.55 -9.15 0.89
C PRO A 90 -0.97 -7.73 0.44
N PRO A 91 -2.12 -7.54 -0.24
CA PRO A 91 -2.65 -6.20 -0.53
C PRO A 91 -2.91 -5.34 0.70
N GLY A 92 -3.38 -5.93 1.79
CA GLY A 92 -3.65 -5.25 3.06
C GLY A 92 -2.36 -4.87 3.79
N ALA A 93 -1.38 -5.78 3.83
CA ALA A 93 -0.05 -5.50 4.36
C ALA A 93 0.66 -4.36 3.58
N ARG A 94 0.50 -4.32 2.25
CA ARG A 94 0.99 -3.18 1.45
C ARG A 94 0.37 -1.85 1.88
N VAL A 95 -0.95 -1.82 2.06
CA VAL A 95 -1.68 -0.62 2.53
C VAL A 95 -1.17 -0.20 3.90
N LEU A 96 -1.02 -1.13 4.84
CA LEU A 96 -0.46 -0.87 6.17
C LEU A 96 0.93 -0.26 6.08
N GLY A 97 1.82 -0.82 5.25
CA GLY A 97 3.13 -0.24 4.99
C GLY A 97 3.07 1.19 4.42
N CYS A 98 2.14 1.48 3.50
CA CYS A 98 1.97 2.83 2.95
C CYS A 98 1.49 3.83 4.00
N ILE A 99 0.60 3.42 4.90
CA ILE A 99 0.12 4.25 6.01
C ILE A 99 1.28 4.57 6.96
N LEU A 100 2.05 3.56 7.34
CA LEU A 100 3.20 3.72 8.24
C LEU A 100 4.28 4.60 7.62
N GLN A 101 4.55 4.48 6.31
CA GLN A 101 5.49 5.35 5.61
C GLN A 101 5.04 6.81 5.60
N LEU A 102 3.75 7.07 5.40
CA LEU A 102 3.20 8.43 5.41
C LEU A 102 3.08 9.00 6.84
N ALA A 103 3.16 8.14 7.85
CA ALA A 103 3.22 8.50 9.26
C ALA A 103 4.64 8.49 9.85
N ASP A 104 5.67 8.49 8.99
CA ASP A 104 7.09 8.49 9.37
C ASP A 104 7.54 7.29 10.24
N ALA A 105 6.80 6.18 10.20
CA ALA A 105 7.13 4.90 10.83
C ALA A 105 7.82 3.95 9.83
N GLU A 106 8.98 4.39 9.30
CA GLU A 106 9.65 3.77 8.14
C GLU A 106 10.10 2.32 8.38
N ASP A 107 10.56 2.01 9.59
CA ASP A 107 11.00 0.65 9.95
C ASP A 107 9.81 -0.32 9.96
N SER A 108 8.70 0.08 10.55
CA SER A 108 7.47 -0.72 10.53
C SER A 108 6.91 -0.84 9.11
N ALA A 109 6.95 0.25 8.33
CA ALA A 109 6.55 0.22 6.93
C ALA A 109 7.35 -0.82 6.13
N ARG A 110 8.68 -0.84 6.32
CA ARG A 110 9.58 -1.81 5.68
C ARG A 110 9.19 -3.24 6.01
N SER A 111 9.00 -3.58 7.29
CA SER A 111 8.61 -4.95 7.70
C SER A 111 7.30 -5.40 7.04
N TRP A 112 6.31 -4.52 6.96
CA TRP A 112 5.02 -4.84 6.31
C TRP A 112 5.14 -5.00 4.81
N TRP A 113 5.97 -4.20 4.15
CA TRP A 113 6.25 -4.40 2.72
C TRP A 113 7.04 -5.67 2.46
N GLN A 114 7.99 -6.05 3.31
CA GLN A 114 8.75 -7.29 3.17
C GLN A 114 7.83 -8.51 3.28
N TYR A 115 6.91 -8.50 4.24
CA TYR A 115 5.86 -9.51 4.36
C TYR A 115 5.03 -9.61 3.07
N ALA A 116 4.50 -8.49 2.56
CA ALA A 116 3.67 -8.48 1.36
C ALA A 116 4.44 -8.91 0.11
N ALA A 117 5.68 -8.45 -0.04
CA ALA A 117 6.56 -8.77 -1.15
C ALA A 117 6.98 -10.25 -1.14
N GLY A 118 7.26 -10.81 0.04
CA GLY A 118 7.51 -12.24 0.22
C GLY A 118 6.32 -13.12 -0.19
N ALA A 119 5.10 -12.58 -0.13
CA ALA A 119 3.88 -13.21 -0.64
C ALA A 119 3.57 -12.87 -2.12
N GLY A 120 4.48 -12.19 -2.83
CA GLY A 120 4.39 -11.91 -4.27
C GLY A 120 3.73 -10.56 -4.63
N ASP A 121 3.60 -9.63 -3.69
CA ASP A 121 3.04 -8.30 -3.96
C ASP A 121 4.05 -7.39 -4.69
N ASP A 122 3.84 -7.21 -5.99
CA ASP A 122 4.74 -6.43 -6.87
C ASP A 122 4.89 -4.96 -6.45
N ILE A 123 3.82 -4.35 -5.89
CA ILE A 123 3.84 -2.95 -5.46
C ILE A 123 4.63 -2.82 -4.15
N ALA A 124 4.50 -3.78 -3.22
CA ALA A 124 5.31 -3.80 -2.01
C ALA A 124 6.80 -3.95 -2.32
N SER A 125 7.18 -4.85 -3.25
CA SER A 125 8.55 -4.95 -3.76
C SER A 125 9.06 -3.63 -4.35
N TYR A 126 8.21 -2.90 -5.06
CA TYR A 126 8.58 -1.60 -5.63
C TYR A 126 8.67 -0.48 -4.58
N CYS A 127 7.85 -0.50 -3.53
CA CYS A 127 8.00 0.40 -2.38
C CYS A 127 9.36 0.19 -1.70
N LEU A 128 9.76 -1.08 -1.49
CA LEU A 128 11.07 -1.41 -0.91
C LEU A 128 12.21 -0.93 -1.81
N TYR A 129 12.14 -1.17 -3.11
CA TYR A 129 13.10 -0.61 -4.07
C TYR A 129 13.28 0.90 -3.90
N LEU A 130 12.19 1.67 -3.86
CA LEU A 130 12.25 3.12 -3.68
C LEU A 130 12.79 3.51 -2.30
N GLN A 131 12.41 2.79 -1.24
CA GLN A 131 12.90 3.04 0.12
C GLN A 131 14.43 2.84 0.19
N HIS A 132 14.96 1.77 -0.40
CA HIS A 132 16.41 1.53 -0.44
C HIS A 132 17.14 2.58 -1.28
N LEU A 133 16.53 3.11 -2.36
CA LEU A 133 17.09 4.27 -3.07
C LEU A 133 17.11 5.55 -2.22
N VAL A 134 16.12 5.77 -1.34
CA VAL A 134 16.12 6.89 -0.40
C VAL A 134 17.27 6.75 0.60
N LEU A 135 17.46 5.55 1.14
CA LEU A 135 18.55 5.21 2.07
C LEU A 135 19.94 5.19 1.42
N GLY A 136 20.00 5.14 0.09
CA GLY A 136 21.25 5.05 -0.67
C GLY A 136 21.83 3.63 -0.75
N ASP A 137 21.04 2.61 -0.40
CA ASP A 137 21.43 1.20 -0.53
C ASP A 137 21.13 0.71 -1.95
N ALA A 138 22.11 0.85 -2.83
CA ALA A 138 21.96 0.48 -4.24
C ALA A 138 21.86 -1.04 -4.46
N GLU A 139 22.46 -1.86 -3.59
CA GLU A 139 22.45 -3.31 -3.71
C GLU A 139 21.08 -3.87 -3.34
N ALA A 140 20.55 -3.48 -2.18
CA ALA A 140 19.21 -3.86 -1.76
C ALA A 140 18.15 -3.32 -2.72
N ALA A 141 18.30 -2.07 -3.20
CA ALA A 141 17.42 -1.52 -4.21
C ALA A 141 17.41 -2.37 -5.48
N ALA A 142 18.58 -2.76 -6.00
CA ALA A 142 18.66 -3.61 -7.20
C ALA A 142 17.97 -4.97 -6.97
N TRP A 143 18.16 -5.58 -5.81
CA TRP A 143 17.54 -6.86 -5.48
C TRP A 143 16.01 -6.76 -5.44
N TRP A 144 15.45 -5.80 -4.69
CA TRP A 144 13.99 -5.62 -4.60
C TRP A 144 13.40 -5.24 -5.95
N ARG A 145 14.22 -4.60 -6.79
CA ARG A 145 13.82 -4.26 -8.13
C ARG A 145 13.72 -5.47 -9.07
N GLU A 146 14.51 -6.50 -8.87
CA GLU A 146 14.38 -7.76 -9.61
C GLU A 146 13.14 -8.56 -9.17
N GLN A 147 12.65 -8.35 -7.94
CA GLN A 147 11.46 -9.04 -7.42
C GLN A 147 10.13 -8.47 -7.92
N THR A 148 10.12 -7.25 -8.48
CA THR A 148 8.88 -6.63 -8.98
C THR A 148 8.74 -6.81 -10.49
N LYS A 149 7.53 -7.18 -10.93
CA LYS A 149 7.17 -7.24 -12.36
C LYS A 149 6.82 -5.88 -12.95
N ILE A 150 6.87 -4.81 -12.16
CA ILE A 150 6.54 -3.46 -12.60
C ILE A 150 7.57 -2.97 -13.63
N GLY A 151 7.08 -2.66 -14.83
CA GLY A 151 7.88 -2.16 -15.93
C GLY A 151 8.40 -0.74 -15.64
N THR A 152 9.67 -0.61 -15.27
CA THR A 152 10.31 0.71 -15.15
C THR A 152 11.19 1.08 -16.33
N ARG A 153 11.44 0.14 -17.25
CA ARG A 153 12.26 0.45 -18.42
C ARG A 153 11.39 1.30 -19.34
N PRO A 154 11.91 2.43 -19.85
CA PRO A 154 11.21 3.16 -20.90
C PRO A 154 11.02 2.24 -22.10
N ALA A 155 9.78 1.79 -22.30
CA ALA A 155 9.33 1.18 -23.54
C ALA A 155 8.68 2.31 -24.33
N PRO A 156 9.29 2.81 -25.41
CA PRO A 156 8.65 3.81 -26.25
C PRO A 156 7.41 3.18 -26.89
N GLU A 157 6.23 3.51 -26.38
CA GLU A 157 4.98 3.12 -27.03
C GLU A 157 4.78 4.05 -28.22
N PHE A 158 4.92 3.50 -29.43
CA PHE A 158 4.59 4.21 -30.65
C PHE A 158 3.06 4.20 -30.80
N LEU A 159 2.41 5.33 -30.53
CA LEU A 159 1.03 5.53 -30.96
C LEU A 159 0.99 5.46 -32.49
N MET A 160 0.38 4.42 -33.06
CA MET A 160 0.19 4.28 -34.51
C MET A 160 -0.78 5.33 -35.11
N ALA A 161 -1.09 6.43 -34.41
CA ALA A 161 -2.05 7.43 -34.86
C ALA A 161 -1.80 8.83 -34.28
N VAL A 162 -0.84 9.58 -34.84
CA VAL A 162 -1.01 11.01 -35.17
C VAL A 162 -0.24 11.30 -36.47
N PRO A 163 -0.86 11.85 -37.53
CA PRO A 163 -0.17 12.22 -38.75
C PRO A 163 0.40 13.64 -38.62
N ASP A 164 1.56 13.79 -37.98
CA ASP A 164 2.37 15.02 -38.15
C ASP A 164 3.84 14.66 -38.39
N PRO A 165 4.37 14.89 -39.61
CA PRO A 165 5.72 14.48 -39.96
C PRO A 165 6.73 15.49 -39.42
N GLY A 166 7.27 15.26 -38.22
CA GLY A 166 8.40 16.07 -37.75
C GLY A 166 8.92 15.86 -36.34
N ILE A 167 8.16 15.23 -35.43
CA ILE A 167 8.59 15.04 -34.05
C ILE A 167 8.39 13.57 -33.64
N PRO A 168 9.46 12.79 -33.41
CA PRO A 168 9.34 11.50 -32.77
C PRO A 168 8.85 11.70 -31.33
N THR A 169 7.56 11.51 -31.09
CA THR A 169 6.96 11.53 -29.76
C THR A 169 6.98 10.13 -29.17
N ALA A 170 8.19 9.61 -28.93
CA ALA A 170 8.34 8.44 -28.08
C ALA A 170 7.94 8.85 -26.65
N TYR A 171 6.77 8.41 -26.18
CA TYR A 171 6.37 8.61 -24.80
C TYR A 171 6.92 7.48 -23.93
N ASP A 172 7.56 7.85 -22.83
CA ASP A 172 7.98 6.89 -21.81
C ASP A 172 6.79 6.56 -20.90
N ALA A 173 6.12 5.45 -21.17
CA ALA A 173 5.01 4.95 -20.35
C ALA A 173 5.47 4.16 -19.11
N SER A 174 6.76 4.23 -18.74
CA SER A 174 7.28 3.50 -17.59
C SER A 174 6.66 3.98 -16.27
N PHE A 175 6.59 3.08 -15.30
CA PHE A 175 6.02 3.38 -13.98
C PHE A 175 6.67 4.59 -13.27
N PRO A 176 8.01 4.79 -13.28
CA PRO A 176 8.62 6.02 -12.75
C PRO A 176 8.17 7.29 -13.46
N THR A 177 7.91 7.21 -14.77
CA THR A 177 7.43 8.37 -15.54
C THR A 177 5.97 8.65 -15.24
N LEU A 178 5.15 7.63 -15.01
CA LEU A 178 3.79 7.78 -14.48
C LEU A 178 3.80 8.43 -13.09
N LEU A 179 4.63 7.95 -12.16
CA LEU A 179 4.75 8.57 -10.83
C LEU A 179 5.20 10.03 -10.93
N ARG A 180 6.19 10.34 -11.78
CA ARG A 180 6.60 11.72 -12.04
C ARG A 180 5.47 12.56 -12.66
N ALA A 181 4.67 12.01 -13.57
CA ALA A 181 3.51 12.71 -14.11
C ALA A 181 2.49 13.00 -13.00
N LEU A 182 2.18 12.01 -12.15
CA LEU A 182 1.29 12.18 -11.00
C LEU A 182 1.81 13.27 -10.04
N THR A 183 3.11 13.26 -9.69
CA THR A 183 3.72 14.30 -8.82
C THR A 183 3.55 15.72 -9.38
N ARG A 184 3.50 15.87 -10.71
CA ARG A 184 3.35 17.16 -11.39
C ARG A 184 1.89 17.56 -11.58
N LEU A 185 1.00 16.57 -11.63
CA LEU A 185 -0.44 16.77 -11.76
C LEU A 185 -1.12 17.07 -10.43
N ASP A 186 -0.42 16.85 -9.31
CA ASP A 186 -0.87 17.17 -7.95
C ASP A 186 -1.05 18.69 -7.77
N ARG A 187 -2.16 19.20 -8.33
CA ARG A 187 -2.87 20.42 -7.95
C ARG A 187 -3.58 20.15 -6.61
N PRO A 188 -3.81 21.16 -5.75
CA PRO A 188 -4.00 20.97 -4.30
C PRO A 188 -4.77 19.70 -4.01
N ALA A 189 -4.04 18.72 -3.47
CA ALA A 189 -4.43 17.33 -3.31
C ALA A 189 -5.93 17.24 -3.01
N THR A 190 -6.66 16.48 -3.84
CA THR A 190 -8.02 16.09 -3.48
C THR A 190 -7.98 15.60 -2.04
N PRO A 191 -8.76 16.21 -1.11
CA PRO A 191 -8.68 15.86 0.29
C PRO A 191 -8.92 14.37 0.45
N ARG A 192 -8.08 13.72 1.26
CA ARG A 192 -8.24 12.30 1.58
C ARG A 192 -9.62 12.08 2.17
N THR A 193 -10.16 10.88 1.99
CA THR A 193 -11.44 10.55 2.61
C THR A 193 -11.29 10.58 4.13
N GLU A 194 -12.33 10.96 4.86
CA GLU A 194 -12.31 10.98 6.34
C GLU A 194 -11.89 9.61 6.91
N LEU A 195 -12.26 8.52 6.22
CA LEU A 195 -11.84 7.17 6.57
C LEU A 195 -10.31 7.02 6.53
N VAL A 196 -9.67 7.43 5.43
CA VAL A 196 -8.21 7.31 5.28
C VAL A 196 -7.51 8.16 6.34
N ASP A 197 -7.98 9.38 6.60
CA ASP A 197 -7.40 10.23 7.64
C ASP A 197 -7.54 9.61 9.04
N ALA A 198 -8.71 9.04 9.37
CA ALA A 198 -8.91 8.37 10.65
C ALA A 198 -8.02 7.12 10.81
N VAL A 199 -7.87 6.33 9.75
CA VAL A 199 -6.99 5.15 9.76
C VAL A 199 -5.53 5.57 9.90
N MET A 200 -5.07 6.59 9.16
CA MET A 200 -3.70 7.12 9.29
C MET A 200 -3.40 7.68 10.68
N HIS A 201 -4.42 8.21 11.38
CA HIS A 201 -4.26 8.67 12.75
C HIS A 201 -4.13 7.49 13.75
N TYR A 202 -4.91 6.43 13.55
CA TYR A 202 -4.98 5.29 14.47
C TYR A 202 -3.81 4.30 14.34
N VAL A 203 -3.51 3.89 13.11
CA VAL A 203 -2.63 2.77 12.79
C VAL A 203 -1.22 2.88 13.40
N PRO A 204 -0.50 4.02 13.29
CA PRO A 204 0.87 4.11 13.80
C PRO A 204 0.97 3.84 15.30
N GLY A 205 0.01 4.36 16.08
CA GLY A 205 -0.05 4.13 17.53
C GLY A 205 -0.36 2.67 17.87
N ALA A 206 -1.33 2.08 17.18
CA ALA A 206 -1.71 0.68 17.41
C ALA A 206 -0.59 -0.32 17.07
N VAL A 207 0.18 -0.05 16.01
CA VAL A 207 1.35 -0.85 15.61
C VAL A 207 2.51 -0.65 16.58
N ALA A 208 2.79 0.59 17.00
CA ALA A 208 3.86 0.86 17.95
C ALA A 208 3.61 0.20 19.31
N LEU A 209 2.37 0.26 19.82
CA LEU A 209 1.99 -0.39 21.08
C LEU A 209 2.07 -1.92 20.97
N GLY A 210 1.50 -2.50 19.91
CA GLY A 210 1.54 -3.95 19.72
C GLY A 210 2.97 -4.50 19.57
N TYR A 211 3.87 -3.73 18.96
CA TYR A 211 5.29 -4.10 18.86
C TYR A 211 6.00 -4.11 20.22
N VAL A 212 5.72 -3.13 21.09
CA VAL A 212 6.28 -3.10 22.46
C VAL A 212 5.82 -4.30 23.28
N ASP A 213 4.58 -4.74 23.09
CA ASP A 213 4.02 -5.90 23.78
C ASP A 213 4.54 -7.24 23.23
N ASN A 214 5.12 -7.24 22.02
CA ASN A 214 5.55 -8.45 21.29
C ASN A 214 6.98 -8.31 20.72
N PRO A 215 8.00 -8.08 21.57
CA PRO A 215 9.36 -7.79 21.12
C PRO A 215 10.05 -8.99 20.44
N ASP A 216 9.53 -10.20 20.66
CA ASP A 216 10.05 -11.44 20.06
C ASP A 216 9.63 -11.61 18.59
N PHE A 217 8.70 -10.80 18.10
CA PHE A 217 8.23 -10.82 16.71
C PHE A 217 8.93 -9.74 15.88
N GLU A 218 9.50 -10.13 14.74
CA GLU A 218 10.17 -9.21 13.81
C GLU A 218 9.20 -8.32 13.03
N LEU A 219 7.96 -8.80 12.86
CA LEU A 219 6.88 -8.02 12.28
C LEU A 219 6.19 -7.22 13.41
N PRO A 220 6.10 -5.89 13.31
CA PRO A 220 5.43 -5.08 14.33
C PRO A 220 3.92 -5.30 14.22
N LEU A 221 3.44 -6.31 14.93
CA LEU A 221 2.03 -6.68 14.98
C LEU A 221 1.24 -5.56 15.64
N PRO A 222 0.08 -5.18 15.09
CA PRO A 222 -0.80 -4.26 15.77
C PRO A 222 -1.41 -4.90 17.03
N GLY A 223 -1.86 -4.07 17.98
CA GLY A 223 -2.50 -4.54 19.21
C GLY A 223 -3.78 -5.39 18.98
N PRO A 224 -4.27 -6.09 20.02
CA PRO A 224 -5.33 -7.10 19.90
C PRO A 224 -6.66 -6.57 19.35
N ASP A 225 -7.01 -5.32 19.65
CA ASP A 225 -8.29 -4.71 19.23
C ASP A 225 -8.20 -4.02 17.86
N PHE A 226 -7.08 -4.21 17.13
CA PHE A 226 -6.81 -3.52 15.88
C PHE A 226 -7.86 -3.78 14.81
N ALA A 227 -8.19 -5.05 14.62
CA ALA A 227 -9.18 -5.49 13.65
C ALA A 227 -10.55 -4.85 13.96
N GLU A 228 -10.97 -4.88 15.22
CA GLU A 228 -12.24 -4.28 15.67
C GLU A 228 -12.29 -2.77 15.44
N HIS A 229 -11.23 -2.04 15.80
CA HIS A 229 -11.18 -0.58 15.61
C HIS A 229 -11.23 -0.17 14.14
N ILE A 230 -10.51 -0.88 13.25
CA ILE A 230 -10.58 -0.60 11.81
C ILE A 230 -11.99 -0.90 11.28
N SER A 231 -12.63 -1.99 11.71
CA SER A 231 -14.04 -2.28 11.35
C SER A 231 -14.98 -1.15 11.76
N ILE A 232 -14.82 -0.61 12.97
CA ILE A 232 -15.61 0.52 13.46
C ILE A 232 -15.40 1.76 12.59
N LEU A 233 -14.15 2.09 12.25
CA LEU A 233 -13.85 3.24 11.38
C LEU A 233 -14.48 3.09 9.99
N VAL A 234 -14.35 1.91 9.37
CA VAL A 234 -14.95 1.62 8.06
C VAL A 234 -16.49 1.73 8.13
N ALA A 235 -17.10 1.14 9.17
CA ALA A 235 -18.56 1.20 9.36
C ALA A 235 -19.06 2.64 9.58
N ALA A 236 -18.34 3.43 10.38
CA ALA A 236 -18.66 4.83 10.63
C ALA A 236 -18.61 5.68 9.35
N ALA A 237 -17.57 5.50 8.53
CA ALA A 237 -17.44 6.19 7.25
C ALA A 237 -18.54 5.79 6.25
N SER A 238 -18.88 4.50 6.16
CA SER A 238 -20.00 4.03 5.35
C SER A 238 -21.33 4.63 5.81
N ALA A 239 -21.56 4.73 7.12
CA ALA A 239 -22.76 5.34 7.67
C ALA A 239 -22.83 6.83 7.31
N ALA A 240 -21.76 7.60 7.53
CA ALA A 240 -21.70 9.02 7.18
C ALA A 240 -22.01 9.26 5.69
N THR A 241 -21.48 8.41 4.81
CA THR A 241 -21.75 8.47 3.36
C THR A 241 -23.23 8.20 3.06
N SER A 242 -23.87 7.25 3.75
CA SER A 242 -25.29 6.93 3.55
C SER A 242 -26.24 8.05 3.95
N TRP A 243 -25.88 8.86 4.95
CA TRP A 243 -26.66 10.01 5.39
C TRP A 243 -26.61 11.20 4.43
N LEU A 244 -25.57 11.27 3.58
CA LEU A 244 -25.41 12.32 2.58
C LEU A 244 -26.15 12.03 1.27
N GLU A 245 -26.60 10.79 1.05
CA GLU A 245 -27.34 10.42 -0.15
C GLU A 245 -28.82 10.86 -0.02
N PRO A 246 -29.35 11.68 -0.95
CA PRO A 246 -30.74 12.10 -0.87
C PRO A 246 -31.67 10.88 -0.92
N PRO A 247 -32.77 10.87 -0.15
CA PRO A 247 -33.65 9.71 -0.08
C PRO A 247 -34.09 9.33 -1.49
N ARG A 248 -33.72 8.11 -1.93
CA ARG A 248 -34.16 7.55 -3.21
C ARG A 248 -35.67 7.72 -3.29
N ARG A 249 -36.15 8.52 -4.24
CA ARG A 249 -37.59 8.69 -4.50
C ARG A 249 -38.18 7.30 -4.66
N ARG A 250 -38.91 6.83 -3.63
CA ARG A 250 -39.74 5.63 -3.74
C ARG A 250 -40.68 5.90 -4.91
N THR A 251 -40.46 5.21 -6.01
CA THR A 251 -41.46 5.08 -7.07
C THR A 251 -42.66 4.40 -6.43
N VAL A 252 -43.61 5.22 -5.99
CA VAL A 252 -44.88 4.76 -5.46
C VAL A 252 -45.50 3.89 -6.55
N PRO A 253 -45.87 2.62 -6.26
CA PRO A 253 -46.58 1.80 -7.22
C PRO A 253 -47.85 2.56 -7.64
N ARG A 254 -48.00 2.82 -8.94
CA ARG A 254 -49.24 3.40 -9.48
C ARG A 254 -50.37 2.44 -9.13
N LEU A 255 -51.23 2.85 -8.20
CA LEU A 255 -52.47 2.13 -7.88
C LEU A 255 -53.28 1.97 -9.17
N PRO A 256 -53.84 0.78 -9.46
CA PRO A 256 -54.68 0.57 -10.62
C PRO A 256 -55.87 1.53 -10.62
N ARG A 257 -56.02 2.25 -11.73
CA ARG A 257 -57.13 3.17 -11.97
C ARG A 257 -58.41 2.36 -11.99
N ARG A 258 -59.30 2.59 -11.02
CA ARG A 258 -60.62 1.96 -10.96
C ARG A 258 -61.44 2.47 -12.16
N ASP A 259 -61.67 1.60 -13.15
CA ASP A 259 -62.56 1.89 -14.26
C ASP A 259 -63.99 2.04 -13.74
N ALA A 260 -64.46 3.29 -13.66
CA ALA A 260 -65.87 3.59 -13.57
C ALA A 260 -66.48 3.45 -14.97
N ARG A 261 -66.93 2.24 -15.30
CA ARG A 261 -67.89 1.99 -16.40
C ARG A 261 -69.09 1.35 -15.73
N GLY A 262 -70.12 2.10 -15.37
CA GLY A 262 -71.02 2.72 -16.34
C GLY A 262 -72.20 1.77 -16.53
N THR A 263 -73.05 1.66 -15.50
CA THR A 263 -74.38 1.06 -15.57
C THR A 263 -75.16 1.71 -16.71
N LYS A 264 -75.42 0.96 -17.78
CA LYS A 264 -76.53 1.27 -18.68
C LYS A 264 -77.73 0.45 -18.22
N VAL A 265 -78.71 1.17 -17.68
CA VAL A 265 -80.09 0.73 -17.51
C VAL A 265 -80.83 0.95 -18.84
N SER A 266 -81.73 0.01 -19.15
CA SER A 266 -82.71 -0.11 -20.24
C SER A 266 -83.23 1.16 -20.92
N GLU A 267 -83.59 1.06 -22.21
CA GLU A 267 -84.98 1.07 -22.72
C GLU A 267 -85.00 1.11 -24.27
N GLY A 268 -85.94 0.38 -24.88
CA GLY A 268 -86.35 0.51 -26.29
C GLY A 268 -86.06 -0.69 -27.17
#